data_AF-A0A4Z0PAY5-F1
#
_entry.id   AF-A0A4Z0PAY5-F1
#
_cell.length_a   1.000
_cell.length_b   1.000
_cell.length_c   1.000
_cell.angle_alpha   90.00
_cell.angle_beta   90.00
_cell.angle_gamma   90.00
#
_symmetry.space_group_name_H-M   'P 1'
#
loop_
_entity.id
_entity.type
_entity.pdbx_description
1 polymer ?
#
loop_
_entity_poly.entity_id
_entity_poly.type
_entity_poly.pdbx_seq_one_letter_code
_entity_poly.pdbx_strand_id
1 'polypeptide(L)'
;MLMSIANLSLPQIRHRLNLMLLLGASLTLSVLLITFRVFLSHQVLFAFLLWNLFLAIIPFGLSTMLGLTAGRVKARVLLPVGAVWLLFFPNAPYILTDLFHLEPRAGAPYWYDLALILSCAWNGLMLAYASLTDMQAIVARRLGWGAGWAFATVALLLSSFGIYLGRYLRFNSWDILTNPLTLFYDIINRILYPTAHLGTWGVTLLYGAFLLLGYATVRLLGRMGEEPVQA
;
A
#
# COMPACT_ATOMS: atom_id res chain seq x y z
N MET A 1 -14.93 24.60 5.62
CA MET A 1 -14.60 25.27 4.34
C MET A 1 -14.39 24.19 3.28
N LEU A 2 -15.27 24.14 2.26
CA LEU A 2 -15.37 23.05 1.27
C LEU A 2 -14.18 23.04 0.30
N MET A 3 -13.53 21.88 0.12
CA MET A 3 -12.36 21.78 -0.75
C MET A 3 -12.66 20.87 -1.96
N SER A 4 -13.45 21.41 -2.91
CA SER A 4 -13.68 20.89 -4.28
C SER A 4 -12.36 20.81 -5.06
N ILE A 5 -12.26 19.99 -6.12
CA ILE A 5 -11.18 20.18 -7.14
C ILE A 5 -11.23 21.63 -7.67
N ALA A 6 -12.41 22.23 -7.72
CA ALA A 6 -12.60 23.66 -8.02
C ALA A 6 -11.95 24.62 -6.98
N ASN A 7 -11.51 24.12 -5.83
CA ASN A 7 -10.89 24.85 -4.72
C ASN A 7 -9.50 24.31 -4.33
N LEU A 8 -8.89 23.42 -5.14
CA LEU A 8 -7.48 23.10 -4.97
C LEU A 8 -6.67 24.26 -5.52
N SER A 9 -5.75 24.78 -4.73
CA SER A 9 -4.81 25.79 -5.23
C SER A 9 -4.00 25.16 -6.38
N LEU A 10 -3.73 25.94 -7.45
CA LEU A 10 -2.88 25.52 -8.57
C LEU A 10 -1.59 24.77 -8.14
N PRO A 11 -0.90 25.17 -7.05
CA PRO A 11 0.24 24.42 -6.51
C PRO A 11 -0.09 22.99 -6.06
N GLN A 12 -1.22 22.76 -5.39
CA GLN A 12 -1.62 21.44 -4.91
C GLN A 12 -1.96 20.48 -6.06
N ILE A 13 -2.60 20.99 -7.11
CA ILE A 13 -2.88 20.21 -8.32
C ILE A 13 -1.57 19.81 -9.00
N ARG A 14 -0.65 20.76 -9.20
CA ARG A 14 0.67 20.49 -9.80
C ARG A 14 1.47 19.47 -8.99
N HIS A 15 1.51 19.60 -7.67
CA HIS A 15 2.22 18.65 -6.81
C HIS A 15 1.66 17.23 -6.97
N ARG A 16 0.33 17.08 -6.99
CA ARG A 16 -0.31 15.77 -7.15
C ARG A 16 -0.07 15.16 -8.53
N LEU A 17 -0.10 15.97 -9.59
CA LEU A 17 0.26 15.53 -10.94
C LEU A 17 1.72 15.08 -11.01
N ASN A 18 2.65 15.84 -10.43
CA ASN A 18 4.07 15.46 -10.39
C ASN A 18 4.28 14.14 -9.63
N LEU A 19 3.57 13.94 -8.52
CA LEU A 19 3.60 12.66 -7.79
C LEU A 19 3.10 11.50 -8.67
N MET A 20 1.98 11.68 -9.37
CA MET A 20 1.43 10.67 -10.28
C MET A 20 2.38 10.36 -11.44
N LEU A 21 3.02 11.37 -12.03
CA LEU A 21 3.99 11.19 -13.09
C LEU A 21 5.23 10.44 -12.60
N LEU A 22 5.73 10.77 -11.41
CA LEU A 22 6.88 10.10 -10.81
C LEU A 22 6.58 8.63 -10.48
N LEU A 23 5.43 8.36 -9.86
CA LEU A 23 4.98 6.99 -9.58
C LEU A 23 4.75 6.21 -10.89
N GLY A 24 4.17 6.85 -11.92
CA GLY A 24 3.99 6.25 -13.24
C GLY A 24 5.32 5.89 -13.90
N ALA A 25 6.32 6.77 -13.84
CA ALA A 25 7.67 6.50 -14.34
C ALA A 25 8.34 5.35 -13.58
N SER A 26 8.22 5.35 -12.24
CA SER A 26 8.74 4.28 -11.37
C SER A 26 8.08 2.92 -11.64
N LEU A 27 6.76 2.89 -11.86
CA LEU A 27 6.04 1.68 -12.27
C LEU A 27 6.47 1.20 -13.64
N THR A 28 6.64 2.13 -14.59
CA THR A 28 7.12 1.82 -15.94
C THR A 28 8.50 1.17 -15.88
N LEU A 29 9.40 1.70 -15.05
CA LEU A 29 10.70 1.09 -14.82
C LEU A 29 10.57 -0.37 -14.31
N SER A 30 9.73 -0.64 -13.30
CA SER A 30 9.52 -2.01 -12.81
C SER A 30 9.00 -2.95 -13.90
N VAL A 31 8.04 -2.50 -14.71
CA VAL A 31 7.48 -3.29 -15.83
C VAL A 31 8.56 -3.58 -16.88
N LEU A 32 9.39 -2.58 -17.22
CA LEU A 32 10.49 -2.75 -18.16
C LEU A 32 11.54 -3.74 -17.63
N LEU A 33 11.87 -3.68 -16.33
CA LEU A 33 12.80 -4.63 -15.72
C LEU A 33 12.25 -6.06 -15.77
N ILE A 34 10.98 -6.27 -15.43
CA ILE A 34 10.33 -7.59 -15.51
C ILE A 34 10.32 -8.10 -16.96
N THR A 35 9.93 -7.26 -17.91
CA THR A 35 9.83 -7.64 -19.33
C THR A 35 11.21 -7.98 -19.89
N PHE A 36 12.24 -7.19 -19.57
CA PHE A 36 13.61 -7.45 -20.00
C PHE A 36 14.17 -8.73 -19.39
N ARG A 37 13.87 -9.02 -18.12
CA ARG A 37 14.23 -10.29 -17.47
C ARG A 37 13.64 -11.49 -18.18
N VAL A 38 12.36 -11.43 -18.53
CA VAL A 38 11.65 -12.49 -19.25
C VAL A 38 12.26 -12.66 -20.64
N PHE A 39 12.56 -11.57 -21.34
CA PHE A 39 13.17 -11.62 -22.67
C PHE A 39 14.55 -12.27 -22.67
N LEU A 40 15.42 -11.92 -21.71
CA LEU A 40 16.77 -12.48 -21.63
C LEU A 40 16.81 -13.97 -21.25
N SER A 41 15.90 -14.39 -20.38
CA SER A 41 15.95 -15.74 -19.80
C SER A 41 14.95 -16.71 -20.39
N HIS A 42 14.01 -16.23 -21.21
CA HIS A 42 12.86 -16.97 -21.74
C HIS A 42 12.02 -17.67 -20.66
N GLN A 43 12.11 -17.20 -19.41
CA GLN A 43 11.35 -17.70 -18.28
C GLN A 43 10.45 -16.59 -17.73
N VAL A 44 9.20 -16.92 -17.40
CA VAL A 44 8.22 -15.98 -16.82
C VAL A 44 8.42 -15.75 -15.31
N LEU A 45 9.68 -15.80 -14.86
CA LEU A 45 10.04 -15.55 -13.47
C LEU A 45 9.70 -14.10 -13.11
N PHE A 46 9.16 -13.88 -11.92
CA PHE A 46 8.70 -12.57 -11.41
C PHE A 46 7.51 -11.93 -12.14
N ALA A 47 6.89 -12.59 -13.14
CA ALA A 47 5.69 -12.08 -13.79
C ALA A 47 4.52 -11.86 -12.80
N PHE A 48 4.47 -12.63 -11.71
CA PHE A 48 3.49 -12.43 -10.62
C PHE A 48 3.62 -11.05 -9.94
N LEU A 49 4.78 -10.39 -9.99
CA LEU A 49 4.94 -9.02 -9.46
C LEU A 49 4.11 -8.02 -10.24
N LEU A 50 3.84 -8.26 -11.54
CA LEU A 50 2.92 -7.41 -12.31
C LEU A 50 1.51 -7.46 -11.72
N TRP A 51 1.07 -8.66 -11.32
CA TRP A 51 -0.21 -8.85 -10.64
C TRP A 51 -0.23 -8.16 -9.28
N ASN A 52 0.83 -8.30 -8.48
CA ASN A 52 0.92 -7.64 -7.17
C ASN A 52 0.96 -6.11 -7.31
N LEU A 53 1.67 -5.56 -8.31
CA LEU A 53 1.68 -4.14 -8.62
C LEU A 53 0.29 -3.64 -9.05
N PHE A 54 -0.43 -4.42 -9.88
CA PHE A 54 -1.80 -4.11 -10.24
C PHE A 54 -2.71 -4.00 -9.01
N LEU A 55 -2.65 -4.98 -8.10
CA LEU A 55 -3.39 -4.95 -6.85
C LEU A 55 -3.00 -3.77 -5.95
N ALA A 56 -1.71 -3.40 -5.93
CA ALA A 56 -1.19 -2.27 -5.15
C ALA A 56 -1.67 -0.90 -5.66
N ILE A 57 -2.02 -0.78 -6.95
CA ILE A 57 -2.55 0.46 -7.54
C ILE A 57 -4.01 0.71 -7.09
N ILE A 58 -4.81 -0.32 -6.85
CA ILE A 58 -6.23 -0.23 -6.47
C ILE A 58 -6.46 0.71 -5.27
N PRO A 59 -5.81 0.53 -4.09
CA PRO A 59 -6.03 1.41 -2.95
C PRO A 59 -5.66 2.86 -3.25
N PHE A 60 -4.57 3.10 -4.00
CA PHE A 60 -4.16 4.45 -4.41
C PHE A 60 -5.16 5.13 -5.35
N GLY A 61 -5.72 4.38 -6.31
CA GLY A 61 -6.80 4.86 -7.17
C GLY A 61 -8.04 5.26 -6.37
N LEU A 62 -8.48 4.39 -5.45
CA LEU A 62 -9.64 4.65 -4.60
C LEU A 62 -9.45 5.88 -3.70
N SER A 63 -8.30 5.97 -3.02
CA SER A 63 -8.00 7.10 -2.13
C SER A 63 -7.91 8.41 -2.91
N THR A 64 -7.36 8.38 -4.12
CA THR A 64 -7.30 9.54 -5.02
C THR A 64 -8.68 9.99 -5.44
N MET A 65 -9.55 9.09 -5.90
CA MET A 65 -10.93 9.43 -6.28
C MET A 65 -11.72 10.02 -5.11
N LEU A 66 -11.52 9.49 -3.90
CA LEU A 66 -12.12 10.04 -2.67
C LEU A 66 -11.56 11.41 -2.29
N GLY A 67 -10.24 11.61 -2.44
CA GLY A 67 -9.59 12.90 -2.18
C GLY A 67 -10.08 14.01 -3.10
N LEU A 68 -10.30 13.68 -4.38
CA LEU A 68 -10.82 14.58 -5.41
C LEU A 68 -12.29 14.97 -5.20
N THR A 69 -13.09 14.13 -4.54
CA THR A 69 -14.52 14.39 -4.28
C THR A 69 -14.79 15.24 -3.03
N ALA A 70 -13.75 15.87 -2.46
CA ALA A 70 -13.89 17.19 -1.84
C ALA A 70 -14.75 17.31 -0.57
N GLY A 71 -14.84 16.25 0.22
CA GLY A 71 -15.67 16.25 1.43
C GLY A 71 -17.19 16.24 1.16
N ARG A 72 -17.63 16.21 -0.10
CA ARG A 72 -19.04 16.00 -0.48
C ARG A 72 -19.46 14.53 -0.40
N VAL A 73 -18.51 13.63 -0.18
CA VAL A 73 -18.77 12.20 -0.06
C VAL A 73 -19.53 11.93 1.23
N LYS A 74 -20.78 11.49 1.12
CA LYS A 74 -21.60 11.06 2.26
C LYS A 74 -20.98 9.81 2.90
N ALA A 75 -21.19 9.61 4.20
CA ALA A 75 -20.68 8.43 4.94
C ALA A 75 -21.08 7.10 4.26
N ARG A 76 -22.27 7.05 3.66
CA ARG A 76 -22.79 5.90 2.89
C ARG A 76 -21.91 5.46 1.71
N VAL A 77 -21.09 6.36 1.15
CA VAL A 77 -20.13 6.05 0.08
C VAL A 77 -18.73 5.84 0.66
N LEU A 78 -18.37 6.64 1.67
CA LEU A 78 -17.07 6.55 2.32
C LEU A 78 -16.82 5.19 2.98
N LEU A 79 -17.81 4.65 3.70
CA LEU A 79 -17.68 3.37 4.41
C LEU A 79 -17.42 2.18 3.48
N PRO A 80 -18.23 1.91 2.44
CA PRO A 80 -17.96 0.77 1.55
C PRO A 80 -16.67 0.95 0.76
N VAL A 81 -16.36 2.16 0.27
CA VAL A 81 -15.10 2.40 -0.44
C VAL A 81 -13.90 2.28 0.49
N GLY A 82 -14.01 2.74 1.74
CA GLY A 82 -12.98 2.57 2.76
C GLY A 82 -12.75 1.11 3.15
N ALA A 83 -13.82 0.29 3.18
CA ALA A 83 -13.71 -1.14 3.42
C ALA A 83 -12.99 -1.86 2.27
N VAL A 84 -13.37 -1.56 1.02
CA VAL A 84 -12.67 -2.08 -0.17
C VAL A 84 -11.22 -1.61 -0.20
N TRP A 85 -10.98 -0.33 0.11
CA TRP A 85 -9.62 0.20 0.24
C TRP A 85 -8.80 -0.61 1.24
N LEU A 86 -9.33 -0.86 2.45
CA LEU A 86 -8.63 -1.61 3.50
C LEU A 86 -8.42 -3.08 3.12
N LEU A 87 -9.33 -3.69 2.36
CA LEU A 87 -9.19 -5.07 1.85
C LEU A 87 -8.03 -5.21 0.86
N PHE A 88 -7.83 -4.21 -0.01
CA PHE A 88 -6.77 -4.22 -1.01
C PHE A 88 -5.47 -3.57 -0.52
N PHE A 89 -5.53 -2.75 0.53
CA PHE A 89 -4.38 -2.04 1.10
C PHE A 89 -3.18 -2.95 1.45
N PRO A 90 -3.34 -4.17 2.02
CA PRO A 90 -2.24 -5.07 2.32
C PRO A 90 -1.39 -5.45 1.11
N ASN A 91 -1.97 -5.51 -0.10
CA ASN A 91 -1.25 -5.94 -1.30
C ASN A 91 -0.10 -4.99 -1.67
N ALA A 92 -0.21 -3.70 -1.30
CA ALA A 92 0.82 -2.72 -1.60
C ALA A 92 2.12 -2.94 -0.80
N PRO A 93 2.11 -2.95 0.55
CA PRO A 93 3.29 -3.29 1.34
C PRO A 93 3.63 -4.80 1.29
N TYR A 94 2.72 -5.69 0.91
CA TYR A 94 3.00 -7.12 0.71
C TYR A 94 4.17 -7.38 -0.23
N ILE A 95 4.34 -6.54 -1.26
CA ILE A 95 5.43 -6.66 -2.25
C ILE A 95 6.82 -6.65 -1.58
N LEU A 96 6.98 -6.00 -0.42
CA LEU A 96 8.24 -6.07 0.34
C LEU A 96 8.63 -7.51 0.71
N THR A 97 7.64 -8.37 0.94
CA THR A 97 7.88 -9.78 1.27
C THR A 97 8.20 -10.64 0.05
N ASP A 98 8.01 -10.12 -1.17
CA ASP A 98 8.40 -10.84 -2.39
C ASP A 98 9.92 -10.95 -2.56
N LEU A 99 10.71 -10.21 -1.75
CA LEU A 99 12.14 -10.42 -1.59
C LEU A 99 12.48 -11.86 -1.14
N PHE A 100 11.55 -12.59 -0.52
CA PHE A 100 11.75 -14.02 -0.22
C PHE A 100 11.92 -14.90 -1.46
N HIS A 101 11.57 -14.41 -2.66
CA HIS A 101 11.80 -15.13 -3.91
C HIS A 101 13.18 -14.85 -4.53
N LEU A 102 13.99 -14.00 -3.90
CA LEU A 102 15.33 -13.66 -4.37
C LEU A 102 16.29 -14.80 -4.03
N GLU A 103 16.67 -15.54 -5.06
CA GLU A 103 17.64 -16.62 -4.97
C GLU A 103 18.54 -16.57 -6.23
N PRO A 104 19.82 -16.95 -6.14
CA PRO A 104 20.68 -17.06 -7.31
C PRO A 104 20.09 -18.05 -8.32
N ARG A 105 19.82 -17.58 -9.54
CA ARG A 105 19.26 -18.39 -10.64
C ARG A 105 20.02 -18.11 -11.93
N ALA A 106 20.06 -19.10 -12.82
CA ALA A 106 20.61 -18.90 -14.16
C ALA A 106 19.74 -17.93 -14.99
N GLY A 107 20.34 -17.31 -16.01
CA GLY A 107 19.64 -16.48 -17.00
C GLY A 107 19.64 -14.97 -16.71
N ALA A 108 20.00 -14.51 -15.50
CA ALA A 108 20.38 -13.11 -15.27
C ALA A 108 21.28 -12.97 -14.04
N PRO A 109 22.04 -11.86 -13.92
CA PRO A 109 22.83 -11.57 -12.74
C PRO A 109 21.97 -11.39 -11.47
N TYR A 110 22.45 -11.86 -10.33
CA TYR A 110 21.75 -11.74 -9.04
C TYR A 110 21.39 -10.29 -8.66
N TRP A 111 22.28 -9.34 -8.94
CA TRP A 111 22.04 -7.91 -8.69
C TRP A 111 20.87 -7.35 -9.50
N TYR A 112 20.61 -7.93 -10.68
CA TYR A 112 19.49 -7.52 -11.53
C TYR A 112 18.16 -7.93 -10.90
N ASP A 113 18.07 -9.18 -10.45
CA ASP A 113 16.87 -9.71 -9.77
C ASP A 113 16.60 -8.95 -8.47
N LEU A 114 17.65 -8.61 -7.71
CA LEU A 114 17.54 -7.75 -6.54
C LEU A 114 16.99 -6.35 -6.90
N ALA A 115 17.56 -5.69 -7.92
CA ALA A 115 17.12 -4.36 -8.35
C ALA A 115 15.66 -4.37 -8.86
N LEU A 116 15.26 -5.41 -9.59
CA LEU A 116 13.90 -5.61 -10.08
C LEU A 116 12.91 -5.72 -8.92
N ILE A 117 13.17 -6.61 -7.95
CA ILE A 117 12.26 -6.81 -6.81
C ILE A 117 12.22 -5.56 -5.94
N LEU A 118 13.37 -4.92 -5.67
CA LEU A 118 13.43 -3.67 -4.91
C LEU A 118 12.66 -2.54 -5.60
N SER A 119 12.72 -2.45 -6.93
CA SER A 119 11.93 -1.49 -7.71
C SER A 119 10.42 -1.73 -7.53
N CYS A 120 9.97 -2.99 -7.55
CA CYS A 120 8.57 -3.34 -7.30
C CYS A 120 8.16 -3.04 -5.85
N ALA A 121 9.00 -3.41 -4.89
CA ALA A 121 8.78 -3.18 -3.46
C ALA A 121 8.72 -1.68 -3.13
N TRP A 122 9.56 -0.87 -3.77
CA TRP A 122 9.52 0.59 -3.68
C TRP A 122 8.18 1.14 -4.17
N ASN A 123 7.72 0.71 -5.35
CA ASN A 123 6.43 1.13 -5.87
C ASN A 123 5.27 0.74 -4.94
N GLY A 124 5.26 -0.52 -4.45
CA GLY A 124 4.25 -0.98 -3.49
C GLY A 124 4.23 -0.12 -2.22
N LEU A 125 5.39 0.19 -1.65
CA LEU A 125 5.51 1.00 -0.45
C LEU A 125 5.07 2.46 -0.67
N MET A 126 5.49 3.09 -1.75
CA MET A 126 5.13 4.48 -2.06
C MET A 126 3.65 4.62 -2.40
N LEU A 127 3.07 3.67 -3.13
CA LEU A 127 1.62 3.62 -3.38
C LEU A 127 0.84 3.46 -2.07
N ALA A 128 1.30 2.58 -1.17
CA ALA A 128 0.70 2.41 0.14
C ALA A 128 0.71 3.71 0.95
N TYR A 129 1.86 4.39 1.04
CA TYR A 129 1.99 5.63 1.81
C TYR A 129 1.22 6.80 1.19
N ALA A 130 1.25 6.96 -0.12
CA ALA A 130 0.47 7.98 -0.80
C ALA A 130 -1.04 7.76 -0.55
N SER A 131 -1.48 6.51 -0.66
CA SER A 131 -2.87 6.13 -0.43
C SER A 131 -3.31 6.32 1.03
N LEU A 132 -2.47 5.93 1.97
CA LEU A 132 -2.70 6.11 3.40
C LEU A 132 -2.76 7.60 3.77
N THR A 133 -1.94 8.44 3.14
CA THR A 133 -1.93 9.90 3.37
C THR A 133 -3.28 10.52 3.00
N ASP A 134 -3.83 10.17 1.84
CA ASP A 134 -5.16 10.62 1.41
C ASP A 134 -6.24 10.18 2.42
N MET A 135 -6.25 8.90 2.79
CA MET A 135 -7.26 8.34 3.71
C MET A 135 -7.14 8.95 5.11
N GLN A 136 -5.92 9.08 5.64
CA GLN A 136 -5.66 9.76 6.91
C GLN A 136 -6.14 11.21 6.86
N ALA A 137 -5.90 11.94 5.77
CA ALA A 137 -6.37 13.31 5.64
C ALA A 137 -7.90 13.39 5.66
N ILE A 138 -8.60 12.46 5.02
CA ILE A 138 -10.06 12.40 5.04
C ILE A 138 -10.59 12.13 6.46
N VAL A 139 -10.00 11.19 7.18
CA VAL A 139 -10.37 10.90 8.58
C VAL A 139 -10.07 12.10 9.48
N ALA A 140 -8.87 12.69 9.36
CA ALA A 140 -8.45 13.81 10.18
C ALA A 140 -9.33 15.06 9.97
N ARG A 141 -9.81 15.29 8.75
CA ARG A 141 -10.75 16.39 8.45
C ARG A 141 -12.12 16.22 9.12
N ARG A 142 -12.55 14.99 9.42
CA ARG A 142 -13.87 14.69 10.02
C ARG A 142 -13.82 14.50 11.53
N LEU A 143 -12.78 13.85 12.03
CA LEU A 143 -12.67 13.37 13.41
C LEU A 143 -11.45 13.96 14.15
N GLY A 144 -10.67 14.81 13.50
CA GLY A 144 -9.49 15.45 14.08
C GLY A 144 -8.18 14.69 13.88
N TRP A 145 -7.08 15.38 14.17
CA TRP A 145 -5.72 14.91 13.91
C TRP A 145 -5.38 13.58 14.61
N GLY A 146 -5.79 13.42 15.88
CA GLY A 146 -5.55 12.20 16.65
C GLY A 146 -6.24 10.98 16.05
N ALA A 147 -7.52 11.12 15.66
CA ALA A 147 -8.26 10.06 14.98
C ALA A 147 -7.63 9.67 13.64
N GLY A 148 -7.07 10.63 12.90
CA GLY A 148 -6.34 10.35 11.66
C GLY A 148 -5.10 9.48 11.89
N TRP A 149 -4.30 9.76 12.93
CA TRP A 149 -3.14 8.93 13.26
C TRP A 149 -3.51 7.56 13.83
N ALA A 150 -4.55 7.50 14.67
CA ALA A 150 -5.10 6.23 15.15
C ALA A 150 -5.54 5.36 13.97
N PHE A 151 -6.28 5.93 13.02
CA PHE A 151 -6.67 5.26 11.78
C PHE A 151 -5.45 4.75 10.99
N ALA A 152 -4.44 5.60 10.78
CA ALA A 152 -3.25 5.21 10.04
C ALA A 152 -2.51 4.04 10.71
N THR A 153 -2.37 4.10 12.04
CA THR A 153 -1.72 3.04 12.84
C THR A 153 -2.49 1.72 12.74
N VAL A 154 -3.81 1.76 12.91
CA VAL A 154 -4.65 0.57 12.80
C VAL A 154 -4.62 0.00 11.38
N ALA A 155 -4.71 0.85 10.36
CA ALA A 155 -4.63 0.40 8.96
C ALA A 155 -3.31 -0.29 8.65
N LEU A 156 -2.18 0.22 9.17
CA LEU A 156 -0.86 -0.40 8.99
C LEU A 156 -0.70 -1.72 9.74
N LEU A 157 -1.25 -1.83 10.95
CA LEU A 157 -1.28 -3.10 11.70
C LEU A 157 -2.14 -4.14 11.00
N LEU A 158 -3.35 -3.77 10.57
CA LEU A 158 -4.22 -4.66 9.79
C LEU A 158 -3.60 -5.05 8.46
N SER A 159 -2.90 -4.12 7.81
CA SER A 159 -2.11 -4.38 6.61
C SER A 159 -1.03 -5.43 6.87
N SER A 160 -0.28 -5.28 7.97
CA SER A 160 0.78 -6.21 8.37
C SER A 160 0.25 -7.60 8.74
N PHE A 161 -0.93 -7.66 9.36
CA PHE A 161 -1.64 -8.92 9.55
C PHE A 161 -2.07 -9.55 8.21
N GLY A 162 -2.60 -8.75 7.29
CA GLY A 162 -2.92 -9.17 5.92
C GLY A 162 -1.70 -9.68 5.16
N ILE A 163 -0.52 -9.09 5.35
CA ILE A 163 0.75 -9.59 4.80
C ILE A 163 1.03 -11.01 5.30
N TYR A 164 0.81 -11.28 6.59
CA TYR A 164 0.98 -12.63 7.13
C TYR A 164 0.01 -13.62 6.48
N LEU A 165 -1.28 -13.25 6.38
CA LEU A 165 -2.29 -14.09 5.73
C LEU A 165 -1.91 -14.42 4.28
N GLY A 166 -1.44 -13.44 3.52
CA GLY A 166 -1.03 -13.67 2.14
C GLY A 166 0.26 -14.48 2.01
N ARG A 167 1.25 -14.22 2.86
CA ARG A 167 2.59 -14.80 2.67
C ARG A 167 2.64 -16.23 3.18
N TYR A 168 2.06 -16.48 4.34
CA TYR A 168 2.17 -17.76 5.04
C TYR A 168 0.93 -18.63 4.83
N LEU A 169 -0.26 -18.05 4.78
CA LEU A 169 -1.50 -18.80 4.57
C LEU A 169 -1.98 -18.78 3.10
N ARG A 170 -1.29 -18.03 2.24
CA ARG A 170 -1.55 -17.93 0.79
C ARG A 170 -2.94 -17.39 0.43
N PHE A 171 -3.55 -16.62 1.33
CA PHE A 171 -4.79 -15.91 1.03
C PHE A 171 -4.56 -14.66 0.18
N ASN A 172 -5.47 -14.39 -0.75
CA ASN A 172 -5.53 -13.17 -1.53
C ASN A 172 -6.81 -12.39 -1.20
N SER A 173 -6.88 -11.13 -1.65
CA SER A 173 -8.09 -10.29 -1.47
C SER A 173 -9.36 -10.89 -2.09
N TRP A 174 -9.23 -11.82 -3.03
CA TRP A 174 -10.37 -12.53 -3.65
C TRP A 174 -10.92 -13.68 -2.81
N ASP A 175 -10.17 -14.18 -1.83
CA ASP A 175 -10.61 -15.31 -0.98
C ASP A 175 -11.77 -14.97 -0.06
N ILE A 176 -12.05 -13.69 0.14
CA ILE A 176 -13.29 -13.26 0.79
C ILE A 176 -14.54 -13.67 0.00
N LEU A 177 -14.42 -13.91 -1.31
CA LEU A 177 -15.50 -14.37 -2.18
C LEU A 177 -15.36 -15.86 -2.51
N THR A 178 -14.13 -16.33 -2.79
CA THR A 178 -13.90 -17.71 -3.25
C THR A 178 -13.75 -18.72 -2.12
N ASN A 179 -13.23 -18.31 -0.96
CA ASN A 179 -13.05 -19.19 0.20
C ASN A 179 -13.27 -18.47 1.57
N PRO A 180 -14.45 -17.86 1.78
CA PRO A 180 -14.70 -17.03 2.96
C PRO A 180 -14.62 -17.82 4.27
N LEU A 181 -15.15 -19.05 4.30
CA LEU A 181 -15.24 -19.82 5.54
C LEU A 181 -13.86 -20.16 6.11
N THR A 182 -12.93 -20.60 5.26
CA THR A 182 -11.56 -20.93 5.69
C THR A 182 -10.84 -19.66 6.14
N LEU A 183 -10.96 -18.57 5.38
CA LEU A 183 -10.38 -17.28 5.73
C LEU A 183 -10.86 -16.79 7.10
N PHE A 184 -12.18 -16.77 7.33
CA PHE A 184 -12.74 -16.32 8.61
C PHE A 184 -12.35 -17.25 9.77
N TYR A 185 -12.35 -18.56 9.55
CA TYR A 185 -11.90 -19.52 10.55
C TYR A 185 -10.45 -19.24 10.97
N ASP A 186 -9.54 -19.06 10.00
CA ASP A 186 -8.13 -18.80 10.27
C ASP A 186 -7.88 -17.46 10.98
N ILE A 187 -8.65 -16.43 10.64
CA ILE A 187 -8.60 -15.12 11.32
C ILE A 187 -9.07 -15.26 12.77
N ILE A 188 -10.24 -15.87 12.98
CA ILE A 188 -10.83 -16.03 14.32
C ILE A 188 -9.94 -16.90 15.20
N ASN A 189 -9.41 -17.99 14.67
CA ASN A 189 -8.52 -18.89 15.41
C ASN A 189 -7.27 -18.16 15.93
N ARG A 190 -6.69 -17.25 15.13
CA ARG A 190 -5.51 -16.44 15.52
C ARG A 190 -5.82 -15.37 16.56
N ILE A 191 -7.03 -14.83 16.53
CA ILE A 191 -7.50 -13.83 17.51
C ILE A 191 -7.83 -14.51 18.84
N LEU A 192 -8.48 -15.68 18.82
CA LEU A 192 -8.86 -16.41 20.02
C LEU A 192 -7.68 -17.12 20.69
N TYR A 193 -6.70 -17.59 19.91
CA TYR A 193 -5.53 -18.34 20.41
C TYR A 193 -4.21 -17.65 20.03
N PRO A 194 -3.93 -16.42 20.49
CA PRO A 194 -2.76 -15.65 20.06
C PRO A 194 -1.43 -16.30 20.46
N THR A 195 -1.40 -16.99 21.61
CA THR A 195 -0.21 -17.72 22.10
C THR A 195 0.11 -18.95 21.26
N ALA A 196 -0.87 -19.53 20.55
CA ALA A 196 -0.64 -20.61 19.59
C ALA A 196 -0.09 -20.09 18.25
N HIS A 197 -0.28 -18.79 17.96
CA HIS A 197 0.05 -18.16 16.68
C HIS A 197 1.05 -17.00 16.84
N LEU A 198 2.09 -17.20 17.65
CA LEU A 198 3.11 -16.18 17.92
C LEU A 198 3.76 -15.62 16.64
N GLY A 199 3.95 -16.45 15.62
CA GLY A 199 4.49 -16.01 14.33
C GLY A 199 3.62 -14.96 13.63
N THR A 200 2.29 -15.11 13.69
CA THR A 200 1.35 -14.13 13.13
C THR A 200 1.52 -12.77 13.80
N TRP A 201 1.53 -12.75 15.13
CA TRP A 201 1.63 -11.51 15.90
C TRP A 201 3.02 -10.89 15.83
N GLY A 202 4.07 -11.71 15.80
CA GLY A 202 5.45 -11.26 15.58
C GLY A 202 5.61 -10.53 14.25
N VAL A 203 5.12 -11.13 13.15
CA VAL A 203 5.12 -10.48 11.83
C VAL A 203 4.25 -9.23 11.83
N THR A 204 3.05 -9.29 12.40
CA THR A 204 2.11 -8.16 12.42
C THR A 204 2.70 -6.94 13.14
N LEU A 205 3.32 -7.14 14.30
CA LEU A 205 3.90 -6.05 15.09
C LEU A 205 5.20 -5.53 14.47
N LEU A 206 6.06 -6.42 13.98
CA LEU A 206 7.34 -6.03 13.38
C LEU A 206 7.14 -5.27 12.06
N TYR A 207 6.33 -5.81 11.14
CA TYR A 207 6.01 -5.12 9.89
C TYR A 207 5.16 -3.88 10.16
N GLY A 208 4.26 -3.93 11.14
CA GLY A 208 3.43 -2.78 11.53
C GLY A 208 4.28 -1.62 12.02
N ALA A 209 5.25 -1.88 12.90
CA ALA A 209 6.20 -0.89 13.37
C ALA A 209 7.09 -0.36 12.24
N PHE A 210 7.62 -1.25 11.39
CA PHE A 210 8.44 -0.86 10.23
C PHE A 210 7.68 0.08 9.28
N LEU A 211 6.45 -0.28 8.90
CA LEU A 211 5.62 0.53 8.01
C LEU A 211 5.18 1.84 8.68
N LEU A 212 4.90 1.83 9.99
CA LEU A 212 4.53 3.05 10.72
C LEU A 212 5.69 4.04 10.78
N LEU A 213 6.90 3.57 11.07
CA LEU A 213 8.10 4.39 11.08
C LEU A 213 8.37 4.96 9.68
N GLY A 214 8.35 4.11 8.64
CA GLY A 214 8.54 4.56 7.27
C GLY A 214 7.50 5.59 6.82
N TYR A 215 6.22 5.36 7.19
CA TYR A 215 5.16 6.32 6.92
C TYR A 215 5.38 7.67 7.62
N ALA A 216 5.75 7.64 8.90
CA ALA A 216 6.06 8.85 9.67
C ALA A 216 7.25 9.61 9.07
N THR A 217 8.31 8.90 8.64
CA THR A 217 9.48 9.49 7.98
C THR A 217 9.09 10.19 6.67
N VAL A 218 8.35 9.52 5.79
CA VAL A 218 7.90 10.11 4.51
C VAL A 218 7.04 11.35 4.77
N ARG A 219 6.18 11.32 5.80
CA ARG A 219 5.34 12.47 6.16
C ARG A 219 6.14 13.65 6.71
N LEU A 220 7.18 13.40 7.50
CA LEU A 220 8.08 14.44 8.01
C LEU A 220 8.88 15.09 6.88
N LEU A 221 9.46 14.28 5.99
CA LEU A 221 10.18 14.77 4.81
C LEU A 221 9.30 15.62 3.90
N GLY A 222 8.06 15.19 3.66
CA GLY A 222 7.11 15.93 2.83
C GLY A 222 6.69 17.29 3.41
N ARG A 223 6.72 17.47 4.73
CA ARG A 223 6.35 18.73 5.41
C ARG A 223 7.43 19.81 5.37
N MET A 224 8.70 19.43 5.24
CA MET A 224 9.81 20.40 5.22
C MET A 224 9.82 21.31 3.98
N GLY A 225 8.98 21.04 2.97
CA GLY A 225 8.80 21.93 1.81
C GLY A 225 7.69 22.96 1.95
N GLU A 226 6.91 22.94 3.05
CA GLU A 226 5.82 23.88 3.34
C GLU A 226 6.23 24.85 4.48
N GLU A 227 7.38 25.52 4.38
CA GLU A 227 7.65 26.61 5.30
C GLU A 227 6.54 27.67 5.18
N PRO A 228 5.98 28.14 6.30
CA PRO A 228 5.02 29.23 6.25
C PRO A 228 5.78 30.45 5.74
N VAL A 229 5.34 30.99 4.60
CA VAL A 229 5.65 32.37 4.22
C VAL A 229 5.26 33.21 5.44
N GLN A 230 6.27 33.62 6.21
CA GLN A 230 6.10 34.52 7.33
C GLN A 230 5.50 35.81 6.75
N ALA A 231 4.30 36.13 7.20
CA ALA A 231 3.63 37.40 6.93
C ALA A 231 4.35 38.55 7.64
#